data_AF-A0A193CDN2-F1
#
_entry.id   AF-A0A193CDN2-F1
#
_cell.length_a   1.000
_cell.length_b   1.000
_cell.length_c   1.000
_cell.angle_alpha   90.00
_cell.angle_beta   90.00
_cell.angle_gamma   90.00
#
_symmetry.space_group_name_H-M   'P 1'
#
loop_
_entity.id
_entity.type
_entity.pdbx_description
1 polymer ?
#
loop_
_entity_poly.entity_id
_entity_poly.type
_entity_poly.pdbx_seq_one_letter_code
_entity_poly.pdbx_strand_id
1 'polypeptide(L)' 'GVWNKAFVGDFKDEKNQFKAGQTLEEGFFEEKQTHGLMKWWNLELKDRTP' A
#
# COMPACT_ATOMS: atom_id res chain seq x y z
N GLY A 1 2.09 9.76 -1.09
CA GLY A 1 2.41 8.77 -2.12
C GLY A 1 1.81 9.24 -3.43
N VAL A 2 2.52 9.05 -4.53
CA VAL A 2 2.08 9.46 -5.86
C VAL A 2 1.68 8.19 -6.63
N TRP A 3 0.45 7.73 -6.44
CA TRP A 3 -0.12 6.64 -7.23
C TRP A 3 -1.53 7.00 -7.68
N ASN A 4 -2.02 6.30 -8.69
CA ASN A 4 -3.35 6.53 -9.23
C ASN A 4 -4.41 5.83 -8.36
N LYS A 5 -5.09 6.59 -7.49
CA LYS A 5 -6.14 6.09 -6.60
C LYS A 5 -7.35 5.48 -7.33
N ALA A 6 -7.63 5.90 -8.56
CA ALA A 6 -8.75 5.35 -9.34
C ALA A 6 -8.43 3.94 -9.87
N PHE A 7 -7.15 3.63 -10.08
CA PHE A 7 -6.70 2.34 -10.60
C PHE A 7 -6.21 1.42 -9.49
N VAL A 8 -5.28 1.90 -8.66
CA VAL A 8 -4.67 1.10 -7.59
C VAL A 8 -5.64 0.92 -6.42
N GLY A 9 -6.32 1.99 -6.03
CA GLY A 9 -7.11 2.04 -4.81
C GLY A 9 -6.54 3.01 -3.79
N ASP A 10 -7.11 3.02 -2.60
CA ASP A 10 -6.72 3.94 -1.54
C ASP A 10 -6.88 3.29 -0.16
N PHE A 11 -6.26 3.92 0.84
CA PHE A 11 -6.46 3.54 2.23
C PHE A 11 -7.88 3.91 2.68
N LYS A 12 -8.46 3.09 3.56
CA LYS A 12 -9.78 3.37 4.15
C LYS A 12 -9.83 4.69 4.93
N ASP A 13 -8.69 5.11 5.49
CA ASP A 13 -8.53 6.38 6.20
C ASP A 13 -8.17 7.56 5.26
N GLU A 14 -8.07 7.33 3.95
CA GLU A 14 -7.59 8.26 2.91
C GLU A 14 -6.20 8.88 3.16
N LYS A 15 -5.54 8.44 4.25
CA LYS A 15 -4.21 8.83 4.67
C LYS A 15 -3.21 7.79 4.20
N ASN A 16 -2.13 8.27 3.58
CA ASN A 16 -1.03 7.40 3.16
C ASN A 16 -0.32 6.81 4.40
N GLN A 17 -0.49 5.52 4.63
CA GLN A 17 0.18 4.79 5.72
C GLN A 17 1.47 4.11 5.27
N PHE A 18 1.83 4.14 3.98
CA PHE A 18 3.08 3.56 3.49
C PHE A 18 4.29 4.28 4.09
N LYS A 19 4.94 3.62 5.05
CA LYS A 19 6.17 4.06 5.71
C LYS A 19 7.21 2.95 5.65
N ALA A 20 8.43 3.28 5.22
CA ALA A 20 9.53 2.32 5.16
C ALA A 20 9.72 1.60 6.50
N GLY A 21 10.00 0.29 6.44
CA GLY A 21 10.13 -0.61 7.58
C GLY A 21 8.81 -0.97 8.28
N GLN A 22 7.68 -0.36 7.93
CA GLN A 22 6.39 -0.64 8.56
C GLN A 22 5.59 -1.69 7.77
N THR A 23 5.22 -2.76 8.47
CA THR A 23 4.24 -3.73 8.00
C THR A 23 2.84 -3.14 8.15
N LEU A 24 2.03 -3.22 7.10
CA LEU A 24 0.65 -2.76 7.09
C LEU A 24 -0.28 -3.94 6.82
N GLU A 25 -1.38 -4.03 7.55
CA GLU A 25 -2.33 -5.12 7.35
C GLU A 25 -3.14 -4.92 6.05
N GLU A 26 -3.36 -6.01 5.29
CA GLU A 26 -4.03 -5.99 3.99
C GLU A 26 -5.45 -5.41 4.07
N GLY A 27 -6.12 -5.49 5.23
CA GLY A 27 -7.45 -4.96 5.46
C GLY A 27 -7.57 -3.42 5.50
N PHE A 28 -6.45 -2.69 5.56
CA PHE A 28 -6.42 -1.22 5.61
C PHE A 28 -6.43 -0.54 4.24
N PHE A 29 -6.15 -1.29 3.17
CA PHE A 29 -6.08 -0.77 1.81
C PHE A 29 -7.17 -1.42 0.96
N GLU A 30 -7.97 -0.59 0.31
CA GLU A 30 -9.01 -1.07 -0.60
C GLU A 30 -8.50 -0.98 -2.03
N GLU A 31 -8.08 -2.12 -2.57
CA GLU A 31 -7.60 -2.22 -3.95
C GLU A 31 -8.78 -2.19 -4.94
N LYS A 32 -8.61 -1.49 -6.06
CA LYS A 32 -9.65 -1.39 -7.11
C LYS A 32 -9.41 -2.30 -8.30
N GLN A 33 -8.26 -2.17 -8.95
CA GLN A 33 -7.88 -2.95 -10.13
C GLN A 33 -6.56 -3.72 -9.90
N THR A 34 -5.94 -3.54 -8.74
CA THR A 34 -4.75 -4.28 -8.33
C THR A 34 -5.12 -5.35 -7.32
N HIS A 35 -4.24 -6.33 -7.15
CA HIS A 35 -4.38 -7.33 -6.11
C HIS A 35 -3.01 -7.62 -5.50
N GLY A 36 -2.94 -7.60 -4.17
CA GLY A 36 -1.75 -7.96 -3.41
C GLY A 36 -0.73 -6.83 -3.29
N LEU A 37 -1.10 -5.57 -3.51
CA LEU A 37 -0.20 -4.42 -3.30
C LEU A 37 0.33 -4.37 -1.87
N MET A 38 -0.54 -4.60 -0.87
CA MET A 38 -0.14 -4.61 0.54
C MET A 38 0.75 -5.81 0.88
N LYS A 39 0.50 -6.95 0.27
CA LYS A 39 1.33 -8.14 0.43
C LYS A 39 2.73 -7.89 -0.15
N TRP A 40 2.82 -7.29 -1.34
CA TRP A 40 4.08 -6.91 -1.94
C TRP A 40 4.83 -5.86 -1.12
N TRP A 41 4.10 -4.88 -0.57
CA TRP A 41 4.65 -3.91 0.37
C TRP A 41 5.30 -4.59 1.57
N ASN A 42 4.58 -5.50 2.23
CA ASN A 42 5.06 -6.20 3.41
C ASN A 42 6.21 -7.16 3.16
N LEU A 43 6.24 -7.80 1.98
CA LEU A 43 7.26 -8.78 1.65
C LEU A 43 8.57 -8.13 1.20
N GLU A 44 8.50 -7.02 0.47
CA GLU A 44 9.68 -6.53 -0.25
C GLU A 44 9.79 -5.00 -0.28
N LEU A 45 8.69 -4.27 -0.48
CA LEU A 45 8.78 -2.82 -0.70
C LEU A 45 9.09 -2.02 0.57
N LYS A 46 8.68 -2.51 1.75
CA LYS A 46 8.91 -1.81 3.02
C LYS A 46 10.40 -1.68 3.36
N ASP A 47 11.24 -2.65 2.95
CA ASP A 47 12.66 -2.70 3.29
C ASP A 47 13.57 -2.19 2.15
N ARG A 48 13.01 -1.93 0.96
CA ARG A 48 13.72 -1.34 -0.19
C ARG A 48 13.70 0.19 -0.11
N THR A 49 14.47 0.74 0.83
CA THR A 49 14.75 2.18 0.88
C THR A 49 15.93 2.53 -0.05
N PRO A 50 15.90 3.66 -0.79
CA PRO A 50 17.07 4.19 -1.48
C PRO A 50 18.22 4.55 -0.54
#